data_AF-A0A0L9TA04-F1
#
_entry.id   AF-A0A0L9TA04-F1
#
_cell.length_a   1.000
_cell.length_b   1.000
_cell.length_c   1.000
_cell.angle_alpha   90.00
_cell.angle_beta   90.00
_cell.angle_gamma   90.00
#
_symmetry.space_group_name_H-M   'P 1'
#
loop_
_entity.id
_entity.type
_entity.pdbx_description
1 polymer ?
#
loop_
_entity_poly.entity_id
_entity_poly.type
_entity_poly.pdbx_seq_one_letter_code
_entity_poly.pdbx_strand_id
1 'polypeptide(L)'
;MNNERMKVFGFVVAIAVAAWQCDGSEHGASYEIFPLRMKTGHGGRYIPEVSCQSWRVGVEAHNVIDWKTVPLDCEGYIGNYMLADQYRSDSKTVCREAYFYAKTLNFTAKDIWVFDVDETTLSNLPYYAQHGFGVEPYNSTLFNEWVDIGEAPALPESLKLYKKLLSLGIKIVFLTGRPLEQKAVTVTNLKIAGYHKWEKIIVKDTSIYDGKTAVTYKSSERKKLEEQGYNIIGNIGDQWSDILGTNTGDRTFKLPDPMYYIS
;
A
#
# COMPACT_ATOMS: atom_id res chain seq x y z
N MET A 1 49.62 -25.05 78.99
CA MET A 1 49.91 -23.84 79.78
C MET A 1 49.14 -22.68 79.16
N ASN A 2 48.38 -21.97 80.00
CA ASN A 2 47.68 -20.69 79.79
C ASN A 2 46.60 -20.71 78.70
N ASN A 3 45.29 -20.82 78.97
CA ASN A 3 44.42 -20.12 79.93
C ASN A 3 44.49 -18.60 79.81
N GLU A 4 43.53 -17.99 79.11
CA GLU A 4 42.75 -16.87 79.65
C GLU A 4 41.44 -16.65 78.87
N ARG A 5 40.33 -16.69 79.63
CA ARG A 5 39.03 -16.09 79.30
C ARG A 5 39.25 -14.57 79.17
N MET A 6 38.49 -13.76 78.44
CA MET A 6 37.05 -13.55 78.52
C MET A 6 36.72 -12.31 77.65
N LYS A 7 35.59 -12.32 76.95
CA LYS A 7 34.56 -11.26 76.99
C LYS A 7 33.53 -11.50 75.89
N VAL A 8 32.33 -11.87 76.33
CA VAL A 8 31.11 -11.91 75.54
C VAL A 8 30.67 -10.47 75.30
N PHE A 9 30.51 -10.08 74.04
CA PHE A 9 29.71 -8.92 73.65
C PHE A 9 28.64 -9.43 72.69
N GLY A 10 27.39 -9.43 73.15
CA GLY A 10 26.23 -9.76 72.32
C GLY A 10 25.97 -8.62 71.33
N PHE A 11 25.74 -8.98 70.06
CA PHE A 11 25.17 -8.07 69.08
C PHE A 11 23.94 -8.70 68.44
N VAL A 12 22.86 -7.93 68.50
CA VAL A 12 21.52 -8.19 68.01
C VAL A 12 21.54 -8.39 66.50
N VAL A 13 21.00 -9.50 66.00
CA VAL A 13 20.76 -9.69 64.56
C VAL A 13 19.51 -8.92 64.17
N ALA A 14 19.69 -7.77 63.53
CA ALA A 14 18.60 -7.06 62.86
C ALA A 14 18.31 -7.77 61.51
N ILE A 15 17.16 -8.41 61.40
CA ILE A 15 16.66 -8.95 60.14
C ILE A 15 16.12 -7.76 59.32
N ALA A 16 16.90 -7.31 58.34
CA ALA A 16 16.43 -6.37 57.33
C ALA A 16 15.55 -7.12 56.33
N VAL A 17 14.24 -6.94 56.43
CA VAL A 17 13.31 -7.34 55.36
C VAL A 17 13.49 -6.33 54.23
N ALA A 18 14.30 -6.68 53.23
CA ALA A 18 14.39 -5.91 52.00
C ALA A 18 13.05 -6.06 51.25
N ALA A 19 12.19 -5.05 51.38
CA ALA A 19 11.10 -4.88 50.44
C ALA A 19 11.72 -4.57 49.07
N TRP A 20 11.72 -5.53 48.16
CA TRP A 20 11.96 -5.26 46.76
C TRP A 20 10.85 -4.33 46.27
N GLN A 21 11.16 -3.04 46.17
CA GLN A 21 10.46 -2.17 45.24
C GLN A 21 10.73 -2.72 43.84
N CYS A 22 9.66 -3.11 43.15
CA CYS A 22 9.71 -3.33 41.72
C CYS A 22 10.23 -2.02 41.10
N ASP A 23 11.44 -2.04 40.56
CA ASP A 23 11.91 -1.02 39.63
C ASP A 23 11.00 -1.09 38.40
N GLY A 24 9.91 -0.34 38.45
CA GLY A 24 9.25 0.15 37.26
C GLY A 24 10.25 1.08 36.61
N SER A 25 11.02 0.55 35.66
CA SER A 25 11.79 1.34 34.70
C SER A 25 10.85 2.38 34.10
N GLU A 26 10.90 3.59 34.66
CA GLU A 26 10.35 4.80 34.06
C GLU A 26 10.97 4.90 32.67
N HIS A 27 10.23 4.51 31.65
CA HIS A 27 10.47 4.96 30.29
C HIS A 27 10.08 6.45 30.21
N GLY A 28 10.82 7.27 30.95
CA GLY A 28 10.75 8.73 30.95
C GLY A 28 11.43 9.28 29.70
N ALA A 29 10.92 8.94 28.52
CA ALA A 29 11.07 9.85 27.40
C ALA A 29 10.17 11.06 27.71
N SER A 30 10.76 12.15 28.17
CA SER A 30 10.06 13.43 28.28
C SER A 30 9.77 13.92 26.87
N TYR A 31 8.66 13.45 26.29
CA TYR A 31 8.18 14.04 25.04
C TYR A 31 7.66 15.44 25.37
N GLU A 32 8.20 16.46 24.71
CA GLU A 32 7.55 17.78 24.71
C GLU A 32 6.15 17.61 24.10
N ILE A 33 5.13 17.61 24.95
CA ILE A 33 3.74 17.57 24.51
C ILE A 33 3.42 18.96 23.98
N PHE A 34 3.61 19.15 22.68
CA PHE A 34 3.08 20.32 22.01
C PHE A 34 1.54 20.23 22.03
N PRO A 35 0.83 21.21 22.61
CA PRO A 35 -0.63 21.22 22.51
C PRO A 35 -1.02 21.25 21.04
N LEU A 36 -2.10 20.54 20.67
CA LEU A 36 -2.69 20.51 19.32
C LEU A 36 -3.30 21.88 18.96
N ARG A 37 -2.46 22.93 18.96
CA ARG A 37 -2.82 24.29 18.60
C ARG A 37 -2.82 24.38 17.08
N MET A 38 -3.86 25.03 16.54
CA MET A 38 -3.83 25.42 15.14
C MET A 38 -2.56 26.25 14.87
N LYS A 39 -1.91 26.00 13.74
CA LYS A 39 -0.79 26.81 13.23
C LYS A 39 -1.30 28.20 12.81
N THR A 40 -1.81 28.99 13.75
CA THR A 40 -2.00 30.42 13.57
C THR A 40 -0.71 31.10 14.02
N GLY A 41 -0.03 31.78 13.09
CA GLY A 41 1.13 32.59 13.46
C GLY A 41 0.74 33.68 14.46
N HIS A 42 1.72 34.33 15.10
CA HIS A 42 1.52 35.39 16.11
C HIS A 42 0.70 36.62 15.61
N GLY A 43 0.33 36.67 14.33
CA GLY A 43 -0.55 37.67 13.72
C GLY A 43 -1.78 37.12 13.01
N GLY A 44 -2.23 35.89 13.32
CA GLY A 44 -3.45 35.30 12.73
C GLY A 44 -3.31 34.90 11.24
N ARG A 45 -2.10 34.97 10.68
CA ARG A 45 -1.83 34.48 9.32
C ARG A 45 -1.76 32.94 9.32
N TYR A 46 -2.49 32.34 8.39
CA TYR A 46 -2.43 30.92 8.05
C TYR A 46 -1.02 30.59 7.52
N ILE A 47 -0.37 29.57 8.06
CA ILE A 47 0.90 29.05 7.51
C ILE A 47 0.54 28.18 6.29
N PRO A 48 0.84 28.61 5.05
CA PRO A 48 0.35 27.96 3.83
C PRO A 48 1.02 26.62 3.49
N GLU A 49 1.74 26.01 4.42
CA GLU A 49 2.49 24.79 4.17
C GLU A 49 1.55 23.60 4.16
N VAL A 50 0.97 23.30 3.00
CA VAL A 50 0.58 21.92 2.71
C VAL A 50 1.87 21.12 2.71
N SER A 51 2.18 20.51 3.85
CA SER A 51 3.27 19.54 3.91
C SER A 51 3.00 18.47 2.84
N CYS A 52 3.98 18.18 1.98
CA CYS A 52 3.86 17.13 0.96
C CYS A 52 3.50 15.77 1.58
N GLN A 53 3.88 15.55 2.84
CA GLN A 53 3.43 14.38 3.62
C GLN A 53 1.92 14.42 3.87
N SER A 54 1.37 15.56 4.31
CA SER A 54 -0.07 15.74 4.51
C SER A 54 -0.84 15.65 3.20
N TRP A 55 -0.29 16.18 2.11
CA TRP A 55 -0.87 16.03 0.78
C TRP A 55 -0.93 14.55 0.38
N ARG A 56 0.18 13.80 0.52
CA ARG A 56 0.22 12.36 0.27
C ARG A 56 -0.83 11.61 1.10
N VAL A 57 -0.92 11.88 2.40
CA VAL A 57 -1.96 11.28 3.25
C VAL A 57 -3.36 11.66 2.76
N GLY A 58 -3.55 12.91 2.32
CA GLY A 58 -4.82 13.39 1.77
C GLY A 58 -5.25 12.64 0.49
N VAL A 59 -4.33 12.40 -0.45
CA VAL A 59 -4.63 11.63 -1.67
C VAL A 59 -4.88 10.15 -1.34
N GLU A 60 -4.04 9.55 -0.51
CA GLU A 60 -4.16 8.14 -0.12
C GLU A 60 -5.45 7.87 0.66
N ALA A 61 -5.88 8.79 1.51
CA ALA A 61 -7.11 8.69 2.29
C ALA A 61 -8.36 9.14 1.53
N HIS A 62 -8.28 9.40 0.22
CA HIS A 62 -9.39 9.86 -0.62
C HIS A 62 -10.01 11.21 -0.20
N ASN A 63 -9.23 12.07 0.47
CA ASN A 63 -9.66 13.42 0.86
C ASN A 63 -9.28 14.46 -0.20
N VAL A 64 -8.23 14.20 -0.97
CA VAL A 64 -7.79 15.01 -2.12
C VAL A 64 -8.08 14.19 -3.38
N ILE A 65 -9.15 14.57 -4.08
CA ILE A 65 -9.69 13.84 -5.25
C ILE A 65 -9.59 14.69 -6.52
N ASP A 66 -9.61 14.04 -7.68
CA ASP A 66 -9.60 14.65 -9.02
C ASP A 66 -8.43 15.61 -9.29
N TRP A 67 -7.33 15.48 -8.53
CA TRP A 67 -6.09 16.22 -8.76
C TRP A 67 -5.44 15.81 -10.09
N LYS A 68 -4.68 16.73 -10.70
CA LYS A 68 -4.18 16.58 -12.07
C LYS A 68 -2.70 16.22 -12.14
N THR A 69 -1.92 16.81 -11.26
CA THR A 69 -0.49 16.55 -11.11
C THR A 69 -0.12 16.65 -9.63
N VAL A 70 0.98 16.03 -9.26
CA VAL A 70 1.64 16.26 -7.97
C VAL A 70 1.99 17.76 -7.88
N PRO A 71 1.79 18.42 -6.72
CA PRO A 71 2.24 19.80 -6.53
C PRO A 71 3.74 19.91 -6.85
N LEU A 72 4.13 20.93 -7.62
CA LEU A 72 5.52 21.07 -8.08
C LEU A 72 6.53 21.02 -6.92
N ASP A 73 6.22 21.69 -5.80
CA ASP A 73 7.06 21.70 -4.60
C ASP A 73 7.23 20.31 -3.94
N CYS A 74 6.39 19.34 -4.32
CA CYS A 74 6.39 17.98 -3.79
C CYS A 74 7.11 16.96 -4.66
N GLU A 75 7.67 17.33 -5.83
CA GLU A 75 8.42 16.42 -6.70
C GLU A 75 9.47 15.62 -5.93
N GLY A 76 10.37 16.33 -5.25
CA GLY A 76 11.46 15.70 -4.49
C GLY A 76 10.94 14.84 -3.32
N TYR A 77 9.83 15.23 -2.70
CA TYR A 77 9.20 14.43 -1.64
C TYR A 77 8.63 13.11 -2.19
N ILE A 78 7.88 13.17 -3.29
CA ILE A 78 7.26 11.99 -3.90
C ILE A 78 8.31 11.06 -4.50
N GLY A 79 9.32 11.59 -5.21
CA GLY A 79 10.44 10.80 -5.70
C GLY A 79 11.17 10.08 -4.56
N ASN A 80 11.48 10.78 -3.47
CA ASN A 80 12.08 10.15 -2.29
C ASN A 80 11.18 9.07 -1.68
N TYR A 81 9.87 9.32 -1.57
CA TYR A 81 8.94 8.32 -1.05
C TYR A 81 8.93 7.04 -1.90
N MET A 82 8.76 7.18 -3.23
CA MET A 82 8.65 6.05 -4.16
C MET A 82 9.93 5.23 -4.29
N LEU A 83 11.09 5.88 -4.18
CA LEU A 83 12.40 5.21 -4.27
C LEU A 83 12.89 4.62 -2.94
N ALA A 84 12.36 5.09 -1.79
CA ALA A 84 12.86 4.73 -0.47
C ALA A 84 12.08 3.59 0.21
N ASP A 85 12.53 3.24 1.41
CA ASP A 85 11.98 2.15 2.22
C ASP A 85 10.54 2.38 2.67
N GLN A 86 10.07 3.63 2.74
CA GLN A 86 8.71 3.91 3.22
C GLN A 86 7.65 3.35 2.27
N TYR A 87 7.78 3.56 0.96
CA TYR A 87 6.87 2.97 -0.03
C TYR A 87 6.85 1.43 0.07
N ARG A 88 8.03 0.82 0.24
CA ARG A 88 8.17 -0.64 0.43
C ARG A 88 7.48 -1.11 1.72
N SER A 89 7.64 -0.37 2.81
CA SER A 89 7.02 -0.67 4.11
C SER A 89 5.49 -0.54 4.06
N ASP A 90 4.99 0.52 3.43
CA ASP A 90 3.55 0.75 3.24
C ASP A 90 2.95 -0.38 2.39
N SER A 91 3.57 -0.68 1.24
CA SER A 91 3.16 -1.78 0.34
C SER A 91 3.17 -3.14 1.03
N LYS A 92 4.21 -3.41 1.82
CA LYS A 92 4.35 -4.64 2.62
C LYS A 92 3.23 -4.76 3.64
N THR A 93 2.84 -3.66 4.28
CA THR A 93 1.75 -3.64 5.27
C THR A 93 0.43 -4.02 4.61
N VAL A 94 0.09 -3.39 3.49
CA VAL A 94 -1.13 -3.70 2.72
C VAL A 94 -1.15 -5.16 2.28
N CYS A 95 -0.07 -5.63 1.65
CA CYS A 95 0.03 -7.01 1.17
C CYS A 95 0.03 -8.05 2.30
N ARG A 96 0.58 -7.71 3.46
CA ARG A 96 0.56 -8.57 4.65
C ARG A 96 -0.86 -8.71 5.19
N GLU A 97 -1.60 -7.62 5.32
CA GLU A 97 -3.00 -7.64 5.78
C GLU A 97 -3.90 -8.40 4.80
N ALA A 98 -3.68 -8.21 3.49
CA ALA A 98 -4.34 -8.99 2.45
C ALA A 98 -4.11 -10.50 2.62
N TYR A 99 -2.86 -10.91 2.84
CA TYR A 99 -2.54 -12.32 3.03
C TYR A 99 -3.12 -12.90 4.32
N PHE A 100 -3.08 -12.15 5.43
CA PHE A 100 -3.64 -12.64 6.69
C PHE A 100 -5.15 -12.75 6.65
N TYR A 101 -5.82 -11.80 6.00
CA TYR A 101 -7.24 -11.91 5.71
C TYR A 101 -7.55 -13.14 4.85
N ALA A 102 -6.81 -13.37 3.76
CA ALA A 102 -7.01 -14.56 2.93
C ALA A 102 -6.96 -15.84 3.78
N LYS A 103 -5.97 -15.95 4.67
CA LYS A 103 -5.82 -17.11 5.55
C LYS A 103 -7.00 -17.39 6.50
N THR A 104 -7.88 -16.44 6.76
CA THR A 104 -9.05 -16.66 7.62
C THR A 104 -10.26 -17.23 6.87
N LEU A 105 -10.17 -17.33 5.54
CA LEU A 105 -11.29 -17.72 4.69
C LEU A 105 -11.27 -19.22 4.38
N ASN A 106 -12.45 -19.77 4.11
CA ASN A 106 -12.61 -21.09 3.52
C ASN A 106 -12.94 -20.93 2.04
N PHE A 107 -12.07 -21.43 1.17
CA PHE A 107 -12.18 -21.17 -0.27
C PHE A 107 -12.98 -22.24 -1.02
N THR A 108 -13.66 -21.81 -2.08
CA THR A 108 -14.28 -22.64 -3.10
C THR A 108 -13.53 -22.56 -4.43
N ALA A 109 -13.83 -23.46 -5.37
CA ALA A 109 -13.24 -23.44 -6.72
C ALA A 109 -13.63 -22.21 -7.56
N LYS A 110 -14.59 -21.41 -7.08
CA LYS A 110 -15.11 -20.19 -7.72
C LYS A 110 -14.56 -18.90 -7.10
N ASP A 111 -13.77 -19.00 -6.04
CA ASP A 111 -13.25 -17.81 -5.36
C ASP A 111 -12.04 -17.26 -6.11
N ILE A 112 -12.08 -15.96 -6.38
CA ILE A 112 -11.06 -15.23 -7.12
C ILE A 112 -10.56 -14.03 -6.32
N TRP A 113 -9.31 -13.67 -6.58
CA TRP A 113 -8.69 -12.43 -6.13
C TRP A 113 -8.39 -11.54 -7.33
N VAL A 114 -8.90 -10.31 -7.31
CA VAL A 114 -8.69 -9.33 -8.38
C VAL A 114 -7.47 -8.48 -8.06
N PHE A 115 -6.58 -8.34 -9.04
CA PHE A 115 -5.43 -7.43 -9.02
C PHE A 115 -5.59 -6.41 -10.15
N ASP A 116 -5.37 -5.13 -9.85
CA ASP A 116 -4.97 -4.17 -10.89
C ASP A 116 -3.55 -4.49 -11.41
N VAL A 117 -3.15 -3.89 -12.55
CA VAL A 117 -1.84 -4.09 -13.15
C VAL A 117 -0.86 -2.96 -12.87
N ASP A 118 -1.16 -1.72 -13.24
CA ASP A 118 -0.23 -0.58 -13.23
C ASP A 118 -0.09 -0.04 -11.81
N GLU A 119 1.14 0.16 -11.30
CA GLU A 119 1.43 0.49 -9.88
C GLU A 119 0.86 -0.48 -8.82
N THR A 120 0.22 -1.57 -9.25
CA THR A 120 -0.25 -2.66 -8.38
C THR A 120 0.57 -3.94 -8.57
N THR A 121 0.81 -4.37 -9.81
CA THR A 121 1.62 -5.58 -10.13
C THR A 121 2.90 -5.24 -10.87
N LEU A 122 2.83 -4.32 -11.83
CA LEU A 122 3.92 -3.82 -12.64
C LEU A 122 4.12 -2.35 -12.31
N SER A 123 5.36 -1.94 -12.07
CA SER A 123 5.67 -0.56 -11.72
C SER A 123 6.12 0.22 -12.95
N ASN A 124 5.45 1.32 -13.22
CA ASN A 124 5.85 2.32 -14.19
C ASN A 124 6.74 3.40 -13.57
N LEU A 125 7.24 3.19 -12.35
CA LEU A 125 8.21 4.08 -11.70
C LEU A 125 9.43 4.45 -12.58
N PRO A 126 10.00 3.56 -13.44
CA PRO A 126 11.08 3.96 -14.35
C PRO A 126 10.66 5.04 -15.36
N TYR A 127 9.40 5.05 -15.80
CA TYR A 127 8.83 6.12 -16.61
C TYR A 127 8.64 7.38 -15.78
N TYR A 128 7.97 7.29 -14.63
CA TYR A 128 7.69 8.46 -13.80
C TYR A 128 8.95 9.12 -13.22
N ALA A 129 10.01 8.37 -12.97
CA ALA A 129 11.30 8.93 -12.55
C ALA A 129 11.96 9.83 -13.61
N GLN A 130 11.58 9.69 -14.88
CA GLN A 130 12.02 10.56 -15.98
C GLN A 130 11.02 11.69 -16.29
N HIS A 131 9.85 11.69 -15.65
CA HIS A 131 8.75 12.64 -15.86
C HIS A 131 8.31 13.28 -14.53
N GLY A 132 9.29 13.63 -13.69
CA GLY A 132 9.11 14.40 -12.46
C GLY A 132 8.18 13.75 -11.43
N PHE A 133 8.09 12.42 -11.38
CA PHE A 133 7.28 11.67 -10.41
C PHE A 133 5.81 12.13 -10.32
N GLY A 134 5.23 12.58 -11.44
CA GLY A 134 3.82 12.98 -11.52
C GLY A 134 3.55 14.48 -11.46
N VAL A 135 4.58 15.35 -11.39
CA VAL A 135 4.39 16.80 -11.52
C VAL A 135 4.10 17.24 -12.96
N GLU A 136 4.55 16.45 -13.94
CA GLU A 136 4.29 16.68 -15.35
C GLU A 136 2.87 16.21 -15.73
N PRO A 137 2.14 16.96 -16.58
CA PRO A 137 0.87 16.51 -17.11
C PRO A 137 0.99 15.16 -17.84
N TYR A 138 0.01 14.28 -17.61
CA TYR A 138 -0.01 12.96 -18.26
C TYR A 138 0.00 13.07 -19.78
N ASN A 139 0.95 12.37 -20.41
CA ASN A 139 1.07 12.24 -21.85
C ASN A 139 0.80 10.79 -22.26
N SER A 140 -0.39 10.53 -22.79
CA SER A 140 -0.81 9.18 -23.18
C SER A 140 0.05 8.58 -24.30
N THR A 141 0.60 9.39 -25.21
CA THR A 141 1.46 8.89 -26.29
C THR A 141 2.76 8.31 -25.72
N LEU A 142 3.46 9.09 -24.90
CA LEU A 142 4.73 8.66 -24.29
C LEU A 142 4.53 7.50 -23.32
N PHE A 143 3.44 7.52 -22.54
CA PHE A 143 3.14 6.41 -21.63
C PHE A 143 2.82 5.12 -22.38
N ASN A 144 2.08 5.20 -23.50
CA ASN A 144 1.80 4.03 -24.32
C ASN A 144 3.08 3.47 -24.95
N GLU A 145 3.99 4.32 -25.43
CA GLU A 145 5.31 3.90 -25.90
C GLU A 145 6.10 3.17 -24.81
N TRP A 146 6.07 3.66 -23.57
CA TRP A 146 6.67 2.98 -22.42
C TRP A 146 6.05 1.60 -22.16
N VAL A 147 4.72 1.51 -22.16
CA VAL A 147 4.02 0.23 -21.95
C VAL A 147 4.35 -0.77 -23.05
N ASP A 148 4.48 -0.31 -24.30
CA ASP A 148 4.76 -1.15 -25.47
C ASP A 148 6.19 -1.73 -25.47
N ILE A 149 7.11 -1.16 -24.68
CA ILE A 149 8.42 -1.78 -24.41
C ILE A 149 8.25 -3.10 -23.65
N GLY A 150 7.29 -3.19 -22.72
CA GLY A 150 6.97 -4.42 -22.01
C GLY A 150 8.01 -4.85 -20.96
N GLU A 151 8.73 -3.88 -20.38
CA GLU A 151 9.83 -4.11 -19.42
C GLU A 151 9.54 -3.57 -18.00
N ALA A 152 8.28 -3.21 -17.69
CA ALA A 152 7.92 -2.70 -16.37
C ALA A 152 8.24 -3.75 -15.27
N PRO A 153 9.04 -3.43 -14.24
CA PRO A 153 9.41 -4.39 -13.20
C PRO A 153 8.22 -4.74 -12.29
N ALA A 154 8.29 -5.89 -11.63
CA ALA A 154 7.29 -6.27 -10.63
C ALA A 154 7.35 -5.36 -9.39
N LEU A 155 6.19 -5.05 -8.80
CA LEU A 155 6.14 -4.61 -7.41
C LEU A 155 6.43 -5.81 -6.50
N PRO A 156 7.49 -5.77 -5.66
CA PRO A 156 7.98 -6.96 -4.98
C PRO A 156 7.01 -7.52 -3.94
N GLU A 157 6.33 -6.67 -3.18
CA GLU A 157 5.37 -7.12 -2.15
C GLU A 157 4.08 -7.65 -2.77
N SER A 158 3.62 -7.08 -3.89
CA SER A 158 2.48 -7.59 -4.67
C SER A 158 2.79 -8.95 -5.30
N LEU A 159 3.98 -9.14 -5.89
CA LEU A 159 4.41 -10.43 -6.41
C LEU A 159 4.47 -11.50 -5.31
N LYS A 160 4.91 -11.12 -4.11
CA LYS A 160 4.93 -12.01 -2.95
C LYS A 160 3.53 -12.37 -2.46
N LEU A 161 2.60 -11.40 -2.40
CA LEU A 161 1.20 -11.65 -2.11
C LEU A 161 0.60 -12.62 -3.14
N TYR A 162 0.78 -12.34 -4.43
CA TYR A 162 0.32 -13.20 -5.53
C TYR A 162 0.77 -14.66 -5.35
N LYS A 163 2.07 -14.91 -5.14
CA LYS A 163 2.61 -16.26 -4.93
C LYS A 163 1.98 -16.94 -3.71
N LYS A 164 1.75 -16.19 -2.64
CA LYS A 164 1.10 -16.69 -1.43
C LYS A 164 -0.37 -17.03 -1.65
N LEU A 165 -1.13 -16.20 -2.35
CA LEU A 165 -2.54 -16.48 -2.68
C LEU A 165 -2.66 -17.73 -3.54
N LEU A 166 -1.78 -17.90 -4.54
CA LEU A 166 -1.71 -19.13 -5.33
C LEU A 166 -1.42 -20.36 -4.47
N SER A 167 -0.55 -20.24 -3.46
CA SER A 167 -0.24 -21.35 -2.54
C SER A 167 -1.43 -21.76 -1.65
N LEU A 168 -2.41 -20.86 -1.47
CA LEU A 168 -3.67 -21.14 -0.79
C LEU A 168 -4.74 -21.74 -1.73
N GLY A 169 -4.44 -21.88 -3.03
CA GLY A 169 -5.40 -22.36 -4.03
C GLY A 169 -6.32 -21.28 -4.60
N ILE A 170 -6.13 -20.01 -4.23
CA ILE A 170 -6.93 -18.89 -4.72
C ILE A 170 -6.58 -18.61 -6.17
N LYS A 171 -7.61 -18.37 -7.00
CA LYS A 171 -7.46 -18.01 -8.41
C LYS A 171 -7.28 -16.51 -8.56
N ILE A 172 -6.42 -16.10 -9.49
CA ILE A 172 -6.08 -14.68 -9.70
C ILE A 172 -6.74 -14.18 -10.97
N VAL A 173 -7.35 -13.00 -10.92
CA VAL A 173 -7.81 -12.27 -12.10
C VAL A 173 -7.09 -10.93 -12.16
N PHE A 174 -6.47 -10.61 -13.28
CA PHE A 174 -5.94 -9.28 -13.54
C PHE A 174 -7.01 -8.43 -14.27
N LEU A 175 -7.24 -7.21 -13.78
CA LEU A 175 -8.19 -6.25 -14.36
C LEU A 175 -7.53 -4.88 -14.49
N THR A 176 -7.13 -4.52 -15.71
CA THR A 176 -6.34 -3.32 -16.00
C THR A 176 -7.07 -2.33 -16.89
N GLY A 177 -6.73 -1.04 -16.75
CA GLY A 177 -7.16 0.02 -17.66
C GLY A 177 -6.46 0.03 -19.02
N ARG A 178 -5.38 -0.75 -19.21
CA ARG A 178 -4.69 -0.86 -20.50
C ARG A 178 -5.63 -1.35 -21.61
N PRO A 179 -5.55 -0.81 -22.84
CA PRO A 179 -6.47 -1.13 -23.91
C PRO A 179 -6.18 -2.51 -24.55
N LEU A 180 -7.11 -2.98 -25.39
CA LEU A 180 -7.04 -4.30 -26.04
C LEU A 180 -5.75 -4.54 -26.83
N GLU A 181 -5.25 -3.50 -27.49
CA GLU A 181 -4.04 -3.51 -28.32
C GLU A 181 -2.80 -3.87 -27.48
N GLN A 182 -2.78 -3.47 -26.20
CA GLN A 182 -1.67 -3.70 -25.28
C GLN A 182 -1.78 -5.03 -24.51
N LYS A 183 -2.78 -5.86 -24.81
CA LYS A 183 -2.98 -7.14 -24.10
C LYS A 183 -1.79 -8.07 -24.25
N ALA A 184 -1.24 -8.20 -25.46
CA ALA A 184 -0.15 -9.13 -25.73
C ALA A 184 1.16 -8.72 -25.02
N VAL A 185 1.51 -7.44 -25.06
CA VAL A 185 2.70 -6.92 -24.36
C VAL A 185 2.53 -7.02 -22.84
N THR A 186 1.34 -6.71 -22.32
CA THR A 186 1.05 -6.82 -20.89
C THR A 186 1.18 -8.26 -20.38
N VAL A 187 0.66 -9.26 -21.12
CA VAL A 187 0.83 -10.68 -20.78
C VAL A 187 2.30 -11.09 -20.78
N THR A 188 3.08 -10.61 -21.73
CA THR A 188 4.52 -10.90 -21.83
C THR A 188 5.28 -10.29 -20.66
N ASN A 189 5.01 -9.01 -20.36
CA ASN A 189 5.64 -8.30 -19.26
C ASN A 189 5.30 -8.94 -17.90
N LEU A 190 4.04 -9.31 -17.65
CA LEU A 190 3.64 -10.03 -16.44
C LEU A 190 4.42 -11.34 -16.25
N LYS A 191 4.63 -12.10 -17.33
CA LYS A 191 5.45 -13.33 -17.29
C LYS A 191 6.90 -13.03 -16.97
N ILE A 192 7.51 -12.03 -17.61
CA ILE A 192 8.89 -11.61 -17.32
C ILE A 192 9.03 -11.18 -15.85
N ALA A 193 8.05 -10.45 -15.33
CA ALA A 193 7.97 -9.99 -13.96
C ALA A 193 7.71 -11.11 -12.92
N GLY A 194 7.43 -12.34 -13.36
CA GLY A 194 7.29 -13.51 -12.49
C GLY A 194 5.85 -13.92 -12.15
N TYR A 195 4.85 -13.36 -12.83
CA TYR A 195 3.46 -13.79 -12.77
C TYR A 195 3.23 -14.82 -13.89
N HIS A 196 2.90 -16.07 -13.55
CA HIS A 196 2.84 -17.16 -14.55
C HIS A 196 1.51 -17.89 -14.62
N LYS A 197 0.63 -17.68 -13.63
CA LYS A 197 -0.66 -18.34 -13.48
C LYS A 197 -1.74 -17.34 -13.09
N TRP A 198 -2.84 -17.33 -13.82
CA TRP A 198 -4.04 -16.58 -13.52
C TRP A 198 -5.24 -17.27 -14.19
N GLU A 199 -6.44 -17.00 -13.68
CA GLU A 199 -7.70 -17.45 -14.26
C GLU A 199 -8.05 -16.59 -15.48
N LYS A 200 -7.95 -15.26 -15.34
CA LYS A 200 -8.28 -14.30 -16.41
C LYS A 200 -7.37 -13.08 -16.38
N ILE A 201 -7.18 -12.48 -17.56
CA ILE A 201 -6.69 -11.12 -17.73
C ILE A 201 -7.73 -10.35 -18.53
N ILE A 202 -8.22 -9.27 -17.95
CA ILE A 202 -9.23 -8.37 -18.50
C ILE A 202 -8.54 -7.03 -18.76
N VAL A 203 -8.64 -6.58 -19.99
CA VAL A 203 -8.12 -5.29 -20.49
C VAL A 203 -9.30 -4.43 -20.92
N LYS A 204 -9.09 -3.12 -21.06
CA LYS A 204 -10.16 -2.18 -21.42
C LYS A 204 -10.49 -2.29 -22.91
N ASP A 205 -11.73 -2.62 -23.22
CA ASP A 205 -12.27 -2.47 -24.57
C ASP A 205 -12.69 -1.00 -24.77
N THR A 206 -11.85 -0.25 -25.47
CA THR A 206 -12.06 1.18 -25.73
C THR A 206 -13.27 1.43 -26.62
N SER A 207 -13.71 0.46 -27.44
CA SER A 207 -14.92 0.63 -28.26
C SER A 207 -16.22 0.61 -27.43
N ILE A 208 -16.18 -0.01 -26.25
CA ILE A 208 -17.34 -0.12 -25.33
C ILE A 208 -17.27 0.95 -24.23
N TYR A 209 -16.05 1.21 -23.72
CA TYR A 209 -15.82 2.04 -22.54
C TYR A 209 -15.20 3.40 -22.88
N ASP A 210 -15.34 3.87 -24.12
CA ASP A 210 -14.93 5.23 -24.50
C ASP A 210 -15.66 6.29 -23.65
N GLY A 211 -14.92 7.29 -23.19
CA GLY A 211 -15.42 8.33 -22.29
C GLY A 211 -15.93 7.84 -20.92
N LYS A 212 -15.83 6.55 -20.59
CA LYS A 212 -16.22 6.01 -19.29
C LYS A 212 -15.07 6.05 -18.29
N THR A 213 -15.41 6.38 -17.05
CA THR A 213 -14.48 6.38 -15.92
C THR A 213 -13.96 4.98 -15.63
N ALA A 214 -12.78 4.88 -15.01
CA ALA A 214 -12.21 3.61 -14.59
C ALA A 214 -13.10 2.91 -13.57
N VAL A 215 -13.72 3.64 -12.62
CA VAL A 215 -14.72 3.06 -11.69
C VAL A 215 -15.85 2.36 -12.46
N THR A 216 -16.40 3.01 -13.49
CA THR A 216 -17.53 2.47 -14.27
C THR A 216 -17.11 1.21 -15.03
N TYR A 217 -15.98 1.28 -15.71
CA TYR A 217 -15.41 0.15 -16.45
C TYR A 217 -15.13 -1.04 -15.53
N LYS A 218 -14.35 -0.84 -14.46
CA LYS A 218 -13.93 -1.93 -13.57
C LYS A 218 -15.10 -2.51 -12.78
N SER A 219 -16.08 -1.69 -12.35
CA SER A 219 -17.32 -2.20 -11.74
C SER A 219 -18.10 -3.10 -12.70
N SER A 220 -18.20 -2.71 -13.98
CA SER A 220 -18.88 -3.51 -14.99
C SER A 220 -18.17 -4.85 -15.25
N GLU A 221 -16.84 -4.87 -15.32
CA GLU A 221 -16.09 -6.12 -15.50
C GLU A 221 -16.15 -7.04 -14.28
N ARG A 222 -16.09 -6.49 -13.06
CA ARG A 222 -16.29 -7.28 -11.84
C ARG A 222 -17.69 -7.88 -11.76
N LYS A 223 -18.72 -7.11 -12.15
CA LYS A 223 -20.08 -7.64 -12.27
C LYS A 223 -20.17 -8.82 -13.24
N LYS A 224 -19.51 -8.74 -14.41
CA LYS A 224 -19.47 -9.86 -15.38
C LYS A 224 -18.81 -11.10 -14.79
N LEU A 225 -17.80 -10.96 -13.92
CA LEU A 225 -17.18 -12.09 -13.22
C LEU A 225 -18.16 -12.76 -12.25
N GLU A 226 -18.88 -11.96 -11.45
CA GLU A 226 -19.90 -12.49 -10.54
C GLU A 226 -21.06 -13.16 -11.28
N GLU A 227 -21.52 -12.59 -12.41
CA GLU A 227 -22.53 -13.20 -13.28
C GLU A 227 -22.07 -14.52 -13.92
N GLN A 228 -20.75 -14.73 -14.05
CA GLN A 228 -20.15 -16.01 -14.45
C GLN A 228 -20.00 -17.01 -13.29
N GLY A 229 -20.48 -16.64 -12.10
CA GLY A 229 -20.49 -17.45 -10.89
C GLY A 229 -19.16 -17.47 -10.14
N TYR A 230 -18.29 -16.48 -10.33
CA TYR A 230 -17.12 -16.28 -9.48
C TYR A 230 -17.49 -15.48 -8.22
N ASN A 231 -16.79 -15.75 -7.11
CA ASN A 231 -16.89 -14.94 -5.90
C ASN A 231 -15.62 -14.11 -5.74
N ILE A 232 -15.72 -12.78 -5.74
CA ILE A 232 -14.57 -11.90 -5.54
C ILE A 232 -14.31 -11.77 -4.04
N ILE A 233 -13.40 -12.61 -3.52
CA ILE A 233 -13.10 -12.64 -2.08
C ILE A 233 -12.07 -11.59 -1.66
N GLY A 234 -11.35 -11.01 -2.62
CA GLY A 234 -10.38 -9.96 -2.39
C GLY A 234 -10.10 -9.15 -3.65
N ASN A 235 -9.89 -7.86 -3.50
CA ASN A 235 -9.59 -6.94 -4.60
C ASN A 235 -8.51 -5.94 -4.17
N ILE A 236 -7.42 -5.88 -4.90
CA ILE A 236 -6.27 -5.01 -4.60
C ILE A 236 -5.92 -4.13 -5.80
N GLY A 237 -5.72 -2.85 -5.53
CA GLY A 237 -5.35 -1.84 -6.52
C GLY A 237 -4.68 -0.64 -5.85
N ASP A 238 -3.95 0.14 -6.63
CA ASP A 238 -3.27 1.36 -6.24
C ASP A 238 -4.16 2.60 -6.43
N GLN A 239 -5.25 2.50 -7.19
CA GLN A 239 -6.22 3.58 -7.34
C GLN A 239 -7.52 3.26 -6.60
N TRP A 240 -8.17 4.31 -6.10
CA TRP A 240 -9.51 4.16 -5.55
C TRP A 240 -10.53 3.70 -6.61
N SER A 241 -10.28 4.00 -7.88
CA SER A 241 -11.10 3.49 -9.00
C SER A 241 -11.14 1.96 -9.11
N ASP A 242 -10.15 1.28 -8.54
CA ASP A 242 -10.02 -0.17 -8.63
C ASP A 242 -10.85 -0.89 -7.58
N ILE A 243 -11.11 -0.20 -6.48
CA ILE A 243 -11.67 -0.77 -5.24
C ILE A 243 -12.93 -0.04 -4.74
N LEU A 244 -13.40 0.98 -5.47
CA LEU A 244 -14.70 1.61 -5.29
C LEU A 244 -15.68 1.19 -6.40
N GLY A 245 -16.91 1.69 -6.30
CA GLY A 245 -18.01 1.37 -7.21
C GLY A 245 -18.80 0.16 -6.73
N THR A 246 -19.19 -0.72 -7.66
CA THR A 246 -19.97 -1.93 -7.34
C THR A 246 -19.13 -3.18 -7.54
N ASN A 247 -19.58 -4.30 -6.95
CA ASN A 247 -18.97 -5.63 -7.12
C ASN A 247 -17.47 -5.62 -6.75
N THR A 248 -17.11 -4.88 -5.70
CA THR A 248 -15.70 -4.68 -5.27
C THR A 248 -15.12 -5.92 -4.60
N GLY A 249 -15.95 -6.91 -4.28
CA GLY A 249 -15.61 -8.10 -3.53
C GLY A 249 -15.74 -7.93 -2.01
N ASP A 250 -15.47 -9.00 -1.28
CA ASP A 250 -15.69 -9.08 0.18
C ASP A 250 -14.78 -8.13 0.97
N ARG A 251 -13.55 -7.91 0.48
CA ARG A 251 -12.61 -6.95 1.08
C ARG A 251 -11.68 -6.34 0.04
N THR A 252 -11.44 -5.05 0.18
CA THR A 252 -10.56 -4.28 -0.69
C THR A 252 -9.25 -3.87 0.02
N PHE A 253 -8.20 -3.67 -0.78
CA PHE A 253 -6.87 -3.30 -0.32
C PHE A 253 -6.30 -2.21 -1.24
N LYS A 254 -5.98 -1.04 -0.67
CA LYS A 254 -5.40 0.10 -1.39
C LYS A 254 -3.88 0.08 -1.26
N LEU A 255 -3.16 -0.13 -2.36
CA LEU A 255 -1.72 0.13 -2.40
C LEU A 255 -1.47 1.64 -2.52
N PRO A 256 -0.35 2.15 -2.00
CA PRO A 256 0.00 3.54 -2.16
C PRO A 256 0.37 3.84 -3.62
N ASP A 257 -0.15 4.95 -4.14
CA ASP A 257 0.30 5.57 -5.38
C ASP A 257 0.00 7.07 -5.34
N PRO A 258 1.02 7.90 -5.05
CA PRO A 258 0.89 9.33 -5.08
C PRO A 258 1.37 9.97 -6.39
N MET A 259 1.70 9.18 -7.43
CA MET A 259 2.25 9.71 -8.69
C MET A 259 1.15 10.17 -9.65
N TYR A 260 -0.03 9.52 -9.63
CA TYR A 260 -1.17 9.95 -10.44
C TYR A 260 -2.52 9.61 -9.79
N TYR A 261 -3.59 10.12 -10.39
CA TYR A 261 -4.97 9.86 -9.97
C TYR A 261 -5.84 9.43 -11.14
N ILE A 262 -6.60 8.36 -10.94
CA ILE A 262 -7.58 7.85 -11.91
C ILE A 262 -8.96 7.74 -11.23
N SER A 263 -10.00 8.21 -11.94
CA SER A 263 -11.41 8.07 -11.56
C SER A 263 -12.19 7.20 -12.53
#